data_AF-W7VQ65-F1
#
_entry.id   AF-W7VQ65-F1
#
_cell.length_a   1.000
_cell.length_b   1.000
_cell.length_c   1.000
_cell.angle_alpha   90.00
_cell.angle_beta   90.00
_cell.angle_gamma   90.00
#
_symmetry.space_group_name_H-M   'P 1'
#
loop_
_entity.id
_entity.type
_entity.pdbx_description
1 polymer ?
#
loop_
_entity_poly.entity_id
_entity_poly.type
_entity_poly.pdbx_seq_one_letter_code
_entity_poly.pdbx_strand_id
1 'polypeptide(L)'
;MEHIVFLTGRLAQPSLERVLAGIEPPAFTWEVREIGLQVAALMTTDMVRRRVAAPLTSVDAEGRPRRVDRLLVPGRCRGDVDALGAHYGVPVQRGPEELKDLPRFFNRAAKPIDLSEHQVAIFAEIVDAPRLTVAAIVERARALVADGADVIDLAACRPRPSITWKTA
;
A
#
# COMPACT_ATOMS: atom_id res chain seq x y z
N MET A 1 -10.83 22.50 13.15
CA MET A 1 -10.41 21.70 11.98
C MET A 1 -10.23 20.28 12.45
N GLU A 2 -10.78 19.30 11.74
CA GLU A 2 -10.70 17.89 12.11
C GLU A 2 -9.22 17.45 12.18
N HIS A 3 -8.85 16.66 13.19
CA HIS A 3 -7.55 16.03 13.32
C HIS A 3 -7.61 14.51 13.16
N ILE A 4 -6.90 14.01 12.15
CA ILE A 4 -6.90 12.59 11.78
C ILE A 4 -5.52 11.98 12.03
N VAL A 5 -5.50 10.86 12.76
CA VAL A 5 -4.30 10.05 12.94
C VAL A 5 -4.28 8.95 11.89
N PHE A 6 -3.22 8.86 11.09
CA PHE A 6 -3.05 7.82 10.08
C PHE A 6 -2.08 6.75 10.60
N LEU A 7 -2.52 5.49 10.64
CA LEU A 7 -1.65 4.37 10.94
C LEU A 7 -1.06 3.79 9.66
N THR A 8 0.23 3.49 9.68
CA THR A 8 0.92 2.91 8.52
C THR A 8 2.07 1.98 8.94
N GLY A 9 2.70 1.38 7.95
CA GLY A 9 3.96 0.65 8.08
C GLY A 9 5.13 1.45 7.52
N ARG A 10 6.35 1.05 7.88
CA ARG A 10 7.61 1.74 7.55
C ARG A 10 7.78 2.05 6.06
N LEU A 11 7.44 1.11 5.18
CA LEU A 11 7.63 1.29 3.73
C LEU A 11 6.65 2.31 3.12
N ALA A 12 5.48 2.47 3.72
CA ALA A 12 4.44 3.34 3.20
C ALA A 12 4.48 4.77 3.79
N GLN A 13 5.15 4.96 4.93
CA GLN A 13 5.18 6.24 5.64
C GLN A 13 5.63 7.43 4.76
N PRO A 14 6.79 7.41 4.07
CA PRO A 14 7.24 8.56 3.30
C PRO A 14 6.28 8.93 2.15
N SER A 15 5.65 7.92 1.56
CA SER A 15 4.68 8.12 0.47
C SER A 15 3.34 8.64 0.97
N LEU A 16 2.89 8.19 2.14
CA LEU A 16 1.70 8.70 2.79
C LEU A 16 1.87 10.19 3.16
N GLU A 17 2.99 10.56 3.78
CA GLU A 17 3.30 11.96 4.13
C GLU A 17 3.29 12.87 2.89
N ARG A 18 3.91 12.42 1.78
CA ARG A 18 3.92 13.16 0.51
C ARG A 18 2.53 13.36 -0.06
N VAL A 19 1.70 12.31 -0.07
CA VAL A 19 0.32 12.41 -0.57
C VAL A 19 -0.49 13.35 0.32
N LEU A 20 -0.40 13.22 1.65
CA LEU A 20 -1.10 14.09 2.60
C LEU A 20 -0.69 15.56 2.48
N ALA A 21 0.61 15.84 2.30
CA ALA A 21 1.12 17.19 2.06
C ALA A 21 0.61 17.79 0.74
N GLY A 22 0.34 16.96 -0.27
CA GLY A 22 -0.22 17.39 -1.56
C GLY A 22 -1.74 17.62 -1.57
N ILE A 23 -2.45 17.37 -0.45
CA ILE A 23 -3.90 17.57 -0.35
C ILE A 23 -4.19 19.07 -0.07
N GLU A 24 -4.39 19.85 -1.12
CA GLU A 24 -4.74 21.28 -1.05
C GLU A 24 -6.21 21.55 -1.45
N PRO A 25 -6.90 22.50 -0.79
CA PRO A 25 -6.50 23.22 0.44
C PRO A 25 -6.58 22.32 1.68
N PRO A 26 -5.84 22.55 2.77
CA PRO A 26 -5.88 21.66 3.94
C PRO A 26 -7.28 21.61 4.58
N ALA A 27 -7.97 20.46 4.48
CA ALA A 27 -9.30 20.25 5.08
C ALA A 27 -9.23 19.77 6.53
N PHE A 28 -8.11 19.17 6.91
CA PHE A 28 -7.89 18.53 8.20
C PHE A 28 -6.42 18.65 8.57
N THR A 29 -6.11 18.62 9.86
CA THR A 29 -4.75 18.41 10.35
C THR A 29 -4.50 16.92 10.47
N TRP A 30 -3.27 16.48 10.27
CA TRP A 30 -2.96 15.05 10.30
C TRP A 30 -1.65 14.78 11.01
N GLU A 31 -1.52 13.56 11.51
CA GLU A 31 -0.24 12.99 11.93
C GLU A 31 -0.15 11.55 11.42
N VAL A 32 1.07 11.08 11.18
CA VAL A 32 1.33 9.72 10.70
C VAL A 32 2.04 8.94 11.80
N ARG A 33 1.54 7.73 12.10
CA ARG A 33 2.15 6.81 13.07
C ARG A 33 2.50 5.49 12.42
N GLU A 34 3.79 5.18 12.42
CA GLU A 34 4.33 3.87 12.12
C GLU A 34 4.21 2.98 13.37
N ILE A 35 3.64 1.78 13.23
CA ILE A 35 3.34 0.90 14.38
C ILE A 35 4.22 -0.37 14.42
N GLY A 36 5.47 -0.26 14.00
CA GLY A 36 6.48 -1.32 13.99
C GLY A 36 6.26 -2.44 12.98
N LEU A 37 5.68 -2.17 11.81
CA LEU A 37 5.52 -3.14 10.71
C LEU A 37 6.11 -2.61 9.40
N GLN A 38 6.65 -3.51 8.58
CA GLN A 38 7.21 -3.10 7.28
C GLN A 38 6.11 -2.74 6.28
N VAL A 39 5.14 -3.63 6.08
CA VAL A 39 4.09 -3.49 5.05
C VAL A 39 2.74 -3.21 5.70
N ALA A 40 2.17 -2.04 5.41
CA ALA A 40 0.90 -1.58 5.97
C ALA A 40 -0.29 -2.52 5.66
N ALA A 41 -0.27 -3.21 4.51
CA ALA A 41 -1.33 -4.14 4.10
C ALA A 41 -1.45 -5.40 4.98
N LEU A 42 -0.44 -5.70 5.80
CA LEU A 42 -0.49 -6.83 6.74
C LEU A 42 -1.10 -6.47 8.09
N MET A 43 -1.44 -5.19 8.31
CA MET A 43 -1.98 -4.69 9.56
C MET A 43 -3.27 -5.41 9.97
N THR A 44 -3.42 -5.65 11.27
CA THR A 44 -4.66 -6.16 11.87
C THR A 44 -5.09 -5.30 13.04
N THR A 45 -6.38 -5.28 13.37
CA THR A 45 -6.92 -4.52 14.51
C THR A 45 -6.29 -4.96 15.83
N ASP A 46 -5.95 -6.24 15.99
CA ASP A 46 -5.23 -6.75 17.17
C ASP A 46 -3.78 -6.25 17.25
N MET A 47 -3.11 -6.07 16.11
CA MET A 47 -1.80 -5.42 16.10
C MET A 47 -1.91 -3.96 16.52
N VAL A 48 -2.94 -3.25 16.04
CA VAL A 48 -3.18 -1.85 16.44
C VAL A 48 -3.40 -1.76 17.94
N ARG A 49 -4.32 -2.55 18.53
CA ARG A 49 -4.57 -2.58 19.99
C ARG A 49 -3.32 -2.81 20.82
N ARG A 50 -2.44 -3.70 20.38
CA ARG A 50 -1.22 -4.07 21.11
C ARG A 50 -0.12 -3.02 21.01
N ARG A 51 -0.07 -2.25 19.92
CA ARG A 51 1.06 -1.38 19.60
C ARG A 51 0.75 0.11 19.69
N VAL A 52 -0.53 0.47 19.67
CA VAL A 52 -1.00 1.86 19.80
C VAL A 52 -1.71 1.99 21.13
N ALA A 53 -1.11 2.76 22.03
CA ALA A 53 -1.63 2.97 23.38
C ALA A 53 -3.01 3.65 23.36
N ALA A 54 -3.88 3.22 24.27
CA ALA A 54 -5.13 3.90 24.60
C ALA A 54 -4.95 4.70 25.91
N PRO A 55 -5.54 5.90 26.05
CA PRO A 55 -6.30 6.62 25.03
C PRO A 55 -5.38 7.17 23.92
N LEU A 56 -5.96 7.44 22.74
CA LEU A 56 -5.22 8.14 21.68
C LEU A 56 -4.93 9.57 22.13
N THR A 57 -3.66 9.85 22.38
CA THR A 57 -3.15 11.20 22.69
C THR A 57 -2.52 11.79 21.45
N SER A 58 -2.71 13.08 21.20
CA SER A 58 -2.02 13.82 20.14
C SER A 58 -1.53 15.16 20.70
N VAL A 59 -0.53 15.76 20.06
CA VAL A 59 0.00 17.08 20.40
C VAL A 59 -0.01 17.98 19.19
N ASP A 60 -0.27 19.28 19.38
CA ASP A 60 -0.11 20.27 18.32
C ASP A 60 1.38 20.66 18.11
N ALA A 61 1.63 21.58 17.17
CA ALA A 61 2.97 22.04 16.84
C ALA A 61 3.69 22.71 18.03
N GLU A 62 2.95 23.19 19.02
CA GLU A 62 3.46 23.80 20.25
C GLU A 62 3.56 22.81 21.42
N GLY A 63 3.30 21.52 21.18
CA GLY A 63 3.40 20.46 22.17
C GLY A 63 2.22 20.38 23.14
N ARG A 64 1.11 21.06 22.86
CA ARG A 64 -0.09 21.04 23.71
C ARG A 64 -0.99 19.86 23.36
N PRO A 65 -1.65 19.22 24.34
CA PRO A 65 -2.59 18.14 24.08
C PRO A 65 -3.71 18.56 23.11
N ARG A 66 -3.93 17.73 22.10
CA ARG A 66 -4.94 17.91 21.06
C ARG A 66 -5.87 16.70 21.01
N ARG A 67 -7.15 16.96 20.75
CA ARG A 67 -8.15 15.92 20.49
C ARG A 67 -7.88 15.25 19.15
N VAL A 68 -7.93 13.91 19.14
CA VAL A 68 -8.01 13.11 17.92
C VAL A 68 -9.48 12.93 17.55
N ASP A 69 -9.86 13.35 16.35
CA ASP A 69 -11.24 13.24 15.89
C ASP A 69 -11.52 11.91 15.20
N ARG A 70 -10.50 11.32 14.55
CA ARG A 70 -10.62 10.05 13.82
C ARG A 70 -9.27 9.35 13.71
N LEU A 71 -9.30 8.01 13.76
CA LEU A 71 -8.17 7.14 13.45
C LEU A 71 -8.40 6.47 12.09
N LEU A 72 -7.43 6.59 11.18
CA LEU A 72 -7.51 6.02 9.85
C LEU A 72 -6.47 4.90 9.70
N VAL A 73 -6.94 3.70 9.39
CA VAL A 73 -6.10 2.51 9.16
C VAL A 73 -6.01 2.22 7.65
N PRO A 74 -4.99 1.48 7.16
CA PRO A 74 -4.90 1.12 5.76
C PRO A 74 -6.13 0.34 5.28
N GLY A 75 -6.52 0.49 4.00
CA GLY A 75 -7.70 -0.18 3.45
C GLY A 75 -7.68 -1.71 3.59
N ARG A 76 -6.49 -2.31 3.52
CA ARG A 76 -6.25 -3.75 3.67
C ARG A 76 -6.14 -4.21 5.13
N CYS A 77 -6.38 -3.33 6.12
CA CYS A 77 -6.35 -3.70 7.53
C CYS A 77 -7.46 -4.71 7.87
N ARG A 78 -7.06 -5.86 8.44
CA ARG A 78 -7.96 -6.98 8.75
C ARG A 78 -8.48 -6.92 10.20
N GLY A 79 -9.72 -7.37 10.42
CA GLY A 79 -10.34 -7.44 11.75
C GLY A 79 -11.49 -6.43 11.95
N ASP A 80 -11.97 -6.31 13.18
CA ASP A 80 -13.12 -5.45 13.51
C ASP A 80 -12.68 -4.03 13.90
N VAL A 81 -12.99 -3.08 13.01
CA VAL A 81 -12.66 -1.65 13.20
C VAL A 81 -13.65 -0.93 14.11
N ASP A 82 -14.89 -1.39 14.21
CA ASP A 82 -15.90 -0.79 15.08
C ASP A 82 -15.56 -1.09 16.54
N ALA A 83 -15.17 -2.33 16.83
CA ALA A 83 -14.63 -2.69 18.13
C ALA A 83 -13.38 -1.87 18.47
N LEU A 84 -12.52 -1.59 17.48
CA LEU A 84 -11.33 -0.76 17.66
C LEU A 84 -11.69 0.69 17.97
N GLY A 85 -12.74 1.22 17.33
CA GLY A 85 -13.27 2.55 17.63
C GLY A 85 -13.84 2.64 19.05
N ALA A 86 -14.60 1.64 19.48
CA ALA A 86 -15.09 1.55 20.85
C ALA A 86 -13.93 1.52 21.89
N HIS A 87 -12.81 0.88 21.56
CA HIS A 87 -11.65 0.80 22.44
C HIS A 87 -10.94 2.14 22.63
N TYR A 88 -10.79 2.93 21.57
CA TYR A 88 -10.13 4.23 21.63
C TYR A 88 -11.08 5.38 21.95
N GLY A 89 -12.40 5.17 21.89
CA GLY A 89 -13.40 6.21 22.06
C GLY A 89 -13.44 7.22 20.90
N VAL A 90 -12.86 6.87 19.75
CA VAL A 90 -12.89 7.69 18.53
C VAL A 90 -13.28 6.84 17.32
N PRO A 91 -13.94 7.40 16.31
CA PRO A 91 -14.21 6.70 15.06
C PRO A 91 -12.92 6.14 14.44
N VAL A 92 -12.95 4.86 14.09
CA VAL A 92 -11.89 4.20 13.33
C VAL A 92 -12.42 3.88 11.94
N GLN A 93 -11.69 4.27 10.91
CA GLN A 93 -12.09 4.06 9.53
C GLN A 93 -10.96 3.42 8.72
N ARG A 94 -11.33 2.54 7.78
CA ARG A 94 -10.41 2.09 6.74
C ARG A 94 -10.27 3.16 5.66
N GLY A 95 -9.03 3.46 5.30
CA GLY A 95 -8.70 4.24 4.12
C GLY A 95 -8.85 3.45 2.82
N PRO A 96 -8.44 4.03 1.69
CA PRO A 96 -8.34 3.30 0.44
C PRO A 96 -7.27 2.19 0.51
N GLU A 97 -7.36 1.23 -0.40
CA GLU A 97 -6.33 0.19 -0.53
C GLU A 97 -5.02 0.74 -1.11
N GLU A 98 -5.12 1.71 -2.02
CA GLU A 98 -3.97 2.37 -2.64
C GLU A 98 -3.81 3.81 -2.13
N LEU A 99 -2.56 4.21 -1.84
CA LEU A 99 -2.26 5.56 -1.35
C LEU A 99 -2.65 6.66 -2.35
N LYS A 100 -2.56 6.39 -3.66
CA LYS A 100 -2.88 7.36 -4.71
C LYS A 100 -4.36 7.76 -4.72
N ASP A 101 -5.23 6.92 -4.16
CA ASP A 101 -6.67 7.18 -4.08
C ASP A 101 -7.05 7.99 -2.85
N LEU A 102 -6.11 8.26 -1.95
CA LEU A 102 -6.36 9.00 -0.71
C LEU A 102 -6.93 10.42 -0.95
N PRO A 103 -6.49 11.22 -1.94
CA PRO A 103 -7.13 12.49 -2.25
C PRO A 103 -8.61 12.32 -2.62
N ARG A 104 -8.94 11.30 -3.43
CA ARG A 104 -10.31 10.99 -3.84
C ARG A 104 -11.17 10.51 -2.67
N PHE A 105 -10.57 9.75 -1.75
CA PHE A 105 -11.24 9.28 -0.53
C PHE A 105 -11.80 10.45 0.32
N PHE A 106 -11.12 11.60 0.33
CA PHE A 106 -11.61 12.82 0.99
C PHE A 106 -12.48 13.70 0.08
N ASN A 107 -13.15 13.09 -0.91
CA ASN A 107 -14.05 13.73 -1.87
C ASN A 107 -13.43 14.90 -2.64
N ARG A 108 -12.14 14.79 -2.98
CA ARG A 108 -11.44 15.75 -3.83
C ARG A 108 -11.10 15.12 -5.16
N ALA A 109 -11.15 15.92 -6.22
CA ALA A 109 -10.72 15.48 -7.53
C ALA A 109 -9.26 15.01 -7.42
N ALA A 110 -9.03 13.70 -7.51
CA ALA A 110 -7.71 13.17 -7.78
C ALA A 110 -7.28 13.81 -9.11
N LYS A 111 -6.13 14.49 -9.14
CA LYS A 111 -5.59 14.99 -10.40
C LYS A 111 -5.42 13.77 -11.31
N PRO A 112 -6.03 13.77 -12.51
CA PRO A 112 -5.75 12.74 -13.50
C PRO A 112 -4.22 12.68 -13.69
N ILE A 113 -3.65 11.50 -13.54
CA ILE A 113 -2.25 11.30 -13.89
C ILE A 113 -2.21 11.34 -15.40
N ASP A 114 -1.60 12.40 -15.94
CA ASP A 114 -1.34 12.47 -17.37
C ASP A 114 -0.22 11.49 -17.71
N LEU A 115 -0.55 10.46 -18.48
CA LEU A 115 0.39 9.46 -18.97
C LEU A 115 0.71 9.66 -20.45
N SER A 116 0.30 10.79 -21.06
CA SER A 116 0.46 11.05 -22.49
C SER A 116 1.92 11.08 -22.96
N GLU A 117 2.86 11.39 -22.06
CA GLU A 117 4.29 11.39 -22.33
C GLU A 117 4.96 10.01 -22.12
N HIS A 118 4.22 9.01 -21.65
CA HIS A 118 4.74 7.69 -21.36
C HIS A 118 4.29 6.66 -22.41
N GLN A 119 5.25 6.16 -23.20
CA GLN A 119 5.04 4.99 -24.03
C GLN A 119 5.26 3.74 -23.18
N VAL A 120 4.17 3.02 -22.87
CA VAL A 120 4.24 1.79 -22.04
C VAL A 120 4.43 0.60 -22.96
N ALA A 121 5.45 -0.22 -22.68
CA ALA A 121 5.60 -1.55 -23.26
C ALA A 121 5.00 -2.59 -22.30
N ILE A 122 4.19 -3.50 -22.82
CA ILE A 122 3.57 -4.59 -22.09
C ILE A 122 4.57 -5.76 -22.07
N PHE A 123 5.10 -6.03 -20.88
CA PHE A 123 5.97 -7.17 -20.63
C PHE A 123 5.15 -8.36 -20.15
N ALA A 124 5.27 -9.50 -20.84
CA ALA A 124 4.66 -10.76 -20.46
C ALA A 124 5.71 -11.84 -20.21
N GLU A 125 5.38 -12.83 -19.39
CA GLU A 125 6.32 -13.89 -18.98
C GLU A 125 5.71 -15.27 -19.25
N ILE A 126 6.48 -16.14 -19.93
CA ILE A 126 6.18 -17.57 -20.00
C ILE A 126 6.89 -18.26 -18.85
N VAL A 127 6.15 -18.55 -17.78
CA VAL A 127 6.65 -19.27 -16.60
C VAL A 127 7.00 -20.71 -16.95
N ASP A 128 8.07 -21.23 -16.33
CA ASP A 128 8.57 -22.61 -16.51
C ASP A 128 8.95 -22.92 -17.97
N ALA A 129 9.42 -21.92 -18.74
CA ALA A 129 9.79 -22.09 -20.14
C ALA A 129 10.71 -23.30 -20.42
N PRO A 130 11.70 -23.67 -19.57
CA PRO A 130 12.54 -24.85 -19.79
C PRO A 130 11.80 -26.19 -19.77
N ARG A 131 10.57 -26.24 -19.21
CA ARG A 131 9.74 -27.45 -19.21
C ARG A 131 8.92 -27.61 -20.49
N LEU A 132 8.89 -26.58 -21.32
CA LEU A 132 8.09 -26.56 -22.54
C LEU A 132 8.96 -26.93 -23.74
N THR A 133 8.34 -27.55 -24.73
CA THR A 133 8.96 -27.65 -26.05
C THR A 133 8.99 -26.27 -26.70
N VAL A 134 9.91 -26.07 -27.63
CA VAL A 134 9.97 -24.82 -28.42
C VAL A 134 8.63 -24.52 -29.09
N ALA A 135 7.91 -25.55 -29.59
CA ALA A 135 6.59 -25.38 -30.18
C ALA A 135 5.56 -24.83 -29.18
N ALA A 136 5.53 -25.36 -27.95
CA ALA A 136 4.64 -24.88 -26.90
C ALA A 136 5.00 -23.46 -26.42
N ILE A 137 6.29 -23.09 -26.43
CA ILE A 137 6.75 -21.72 -26.18
C ILE A 137 6.20 -20.78 -27.25
N VAL A 138 6.35 -21.14 -28.53
CA VAL A 138 5.87 -20.33 -29.66
C VAL A 138 4.35 -20.16 -29.64
N GLU A 139 3.61 -21.22 -29.31
CA GLU A 139 2.15 -21.16 -29.19
C GLU A 139 1.71 -20.17 -28.10
N ARG A 140 2.31 -20.27 -26.90
CA ARG A 140 2.02 -19.32 -25.80
C ARG A 140 2.45 -17.91 -26.13
N ALA A 141 3.61 -17.73 -26.77
CA ALA A 141 4.08 -16.41 -27.16
C ALA A 141 3.11 -15.74 -28.14
N ARG A 142 2.55 -16.49 -29.11
CA ARG A 142 1.53 -15.94 -30.02
C ARG A 142 0.26 -15.49 -29.31
N ALA A 143 -0.18 -16.25 -28.31
CA ALA A 143 -1.33 -15.85 -27.49
C ALA A 143 -1.02 -14.55 -26.72
N LEU A 144 0.15 -14.45 -26.10
CA LEU A 144 0.57 -13.24 -25.38
C LEU A 144 0.70 -12.01 -26.31
N VAL A 145 1.21 -12.19 -27.53
CA VAL A 145 1.22 -11.12 -28.55
C VAL A 145 -0.20 -10.70 -28.93
N ALA A 146 -1.12 -11.66 -29.11
CA ALA A 146 -2.52 -11.35 -29.41
C ALA A 146 -3.21 -10.60 -28.24
N ASP A 147 -2.78 -10.86 -27.01
CA ASP A 147 -3.21 -10.15 -25.80
C ASP A 147 -2.50 -8.80 -25.59
N GLY A 148 -1.59 -8.42 -26.50
CA GLY A 148 -0.94 -7.11 -26.54
C GLY A 148 0.46 -7.03 -25.94
N ALA A 149 1.14 -8.16 -25.70
CA ALA A 149 2.52 -8.14 -25.21
C ALA A 149 3.51 -7.61 -26.26
N ASP A 150 4.34 -6.64 -25.85
CA ASP A 150 5.44 -6.09 -26.66
C ASP A 150 6.75 -6.86 -26.46
N VAL A 151 6.97 -7.36 -25.24
CA VAL A 151 8.16 -8.13 -24.86
C VAL A 151 7.72 -9.37 -24.11
N ILE A 152 8.25 -10.52 -24.49
CA ILE A 152 7.94 -11.80 -23.86
C ILE A 152 9.24 -12.40 -23.30
N ASP A 153 9.33 -12.50 -21.98
CA ASP A 153 10.43 -13.17 -21.30
C ASP A 153 10.15 -14.67 -21.11
N LEU A 154 11.22 -15.45 -21.20
CA LEU A 154 11.18 -16.89 -21.02
C LEU A 154 11.79 -17.22 -19.67
N ALA A 155 10.95 -17.26 -18.65
CA ALA A 155 11.43 -17.45 -17.30
C ALA A 155 11.87 -18.89 -17.05
N ALA A 156 13.16 -19.03 -16.74
CA ALA A 156 13.75 -20.27 -16.26
C ALA A 156 13.50 -20.42 -14.75
N CYS A 157 12.33 -20.91 -14.36
CA CYS A 157 12.12 -21.35 -12.99
C CYS A 157 12.93 -22.64 -12.75
N ARG A 158 14.07 -22.52 -12.08
CA ARG A 158 14.89 -23.68 -11.69
C ARG A 158 14.20 -24.40 -10.53
N PRO A 159 13.85 -25.70 -10.64
CA PRO A 159 13.51 -26.47 -9.44
C PRO A 159 14.76 -26.47 -8.54
N ARG A 160 14.64 -25.99 -7.29
CA ARG A 160 15.76 -26.06 -6.34
C ARG A 160 16.20 -27.51 -6.17
N PRO A 161 17.50 -27.78 -6.25
CA PRO A 161 18.17 -28.43 -5.14
C PRO A 161 19.12 -27.43 -4.49
N SER A 162 19.21 -27.51 -3.16
CA SER A 162 20.14 -26.75 -2.33
C SER A 162 21.55 -26.72 -2.93
N ILE A 163 22.01 -25.55 -3.36
CA ILE A 163 23.43 -25.29 -3.63
C ILE A 163 23.84 -24.15 -2.71
N THR A 164 24.59 -24.49 -1.67
CA THR A 164 25.45 -23.57 -0.92
C THR A 164 26.65 -23.25 -1.79
N TRP A 165 26.84 -21.97 -2.14
CA TRP A 165 28.09 -21.51 -2.70
C TRP A 165 29.18 -21.63 -1.62
N LYS A 166 30.11 -22.57 -1.78
CA LYS A 166 31.43 -22.45 -1.15
C LYS A 166 32.31 -21.71 -2.15
N THR A 167 32.64 -20.47 -1.80
CA THR A 167 33.75 -19.74 -2.42
C THR A 167 35.04 -20.51 -2.18
N ALA A 168 35.74 -20.84 -3.27
CA ALA A 168 37.15 -21.22 -3.25
C ALA A 168 38.02 -19.96 -3.17
#